data_AF-A0A7W1B489-F1
#
_entry.id   AF-A0A7W1B489-F1
#
_cell.length_a   1.000
_cell.length_b   1.000
_cell.length_c   1.000
_cell.angle_alpha   90.00
_cell.angle_beta   90.00
_cell.angle_gamma   90.00
#
_symmetry.space_group_name_H-M   'P 1'
#
loop_
_entity.id
_entity.type
_entity.pdbx_description
1 polymer ?
#
loop_
_entity_poly.entity_id
_entity_poly.type
_entity_poly.pdbx_seq_one_letter_code
_entity_poly.pdbx_strand_id
1 'polypeptide(L)'
;MPASEAQTIAYPAPGARPSLRGVEKIPPHVIVLFGATGDLSRRKLIPGLAHLALSALTPDIQIVGTSLEDYDDESFRGFAKSALEEFSHHLLTDKQWEHFAAKLSYVPQAEGPE
;
A
#
# COMPACT_ATOMS: atom_id res chain seq x y z
N MET A 1 26.28 -26.43 37.47
CA MET A 1 26.13 -25.28 36.56
C MET A 1 26.00 -25.84 35.15
N PRO A 2 24.81 -26.00 34.57
CA PRO A 2 24.71 -26.39 33.17
C PRO A 2 25.02 -25.17 32.30
N ALA A 3 25.87 -25.38 31.28
CA ALA A 3 26.32 -24.35 30.37
C ALA A 3 25.14 -23.73 29.61
N SER A 4 25.08 -22.39 29.60
CA SER A 4 24.16 -21.63 28.77
C SER A 4 24.55 -21.84 27.31
N GLU A 5 23.87 -22.73 26.60
CA GLU A 5 23.90 -22.77 25.13
C GLU A 5 23.57 -21.36 24.61
N ALA A 6 24.50 -20.79 23.86
CA ALA A 6 24.29 -19.50 23.21
C ALA A 6 23.09 -19.62 22.26
N GLN A 7 22.06 -18.82 22.49
CA GLN A 7 20.91 -18.73 21.60
C GLN A 7 21.40 -18.25 20.23
N THR A 8 21.49 -19.19 19.29
CA THR A 8 21.83 -18.90 17.90
C THR A 8 20.72 -18.06 17.30
N ILE A 9 21.03 -16.84 16.84
CA ILE A 9 20.12 -15.93 16.12
C ILE A 9 19.87 -16.44 14.68
N ALA A 10 19.68 -17.74 14.51
CA ALA A 10 19.26 -18.32 13.24
C ALA A 10 17.79 -18.70 13.36
N TYR A 11 16.95 -17.94 12.66
CA TYR A 11 15.61 -18.38 12.32
C TYR A 11 15.68 -19.25 11.04
N PRO A 12 14.90 -20.35 10.94
CA PRO A 12 13.87 -20.79 11.89
C PRO A 12 14.40 -21.70 13.01
N ALA A 13 13.81 -21.55 14.20
CA ALA A 13 14.07 -22.39 15.35
C ALA A 13 13.71 -23.87 15.08
N PRO A 14 14.39 -24.83 15.72
CA PRO A 14 14.00 -26.24 15.68
C PRO A 14 12.54 -26.40 16.15
N GLY A 15 11.68 -26.96 15.30
CA GLY A 15 10.23 -27.05 15.54
C GLY A 15 9.39 -25.92 14.91
N ALA A 16 10.02 -24.96 14.24
CA ALA A 16 9.31 -24.10 13.30
C ALA A 16 8.60 -25.00 12.28
N ARG A 17 7.26 -24.92 12.24
CA ARG A 17 6.47 -25.63 11.24
C ARG A 17 7.10 -25.34 9.88
N PRO A 18 7.34 -26.34 9.02
CA PRO A 18 7.68 -26.07 7.64
C PRO A 18 6.60 -25.11 7.16
N SER A 19 6.97 -23.88 6.80
CA SER A 19 6.01 -23.02 6.14
C SER A 19 5.83 -23.60 4.75
N LEU A 20 5.02 -24.66 4.66
CA LEU A 20 4.19 -24.93 3.52
C LEU A 20 3.25 -23.72 3.44
N ARG A 21 3.77 -22.57 3.00
CA ARG A 21 2.96 -21.46 2.53
C ARG A 21 2.30 -21.97 1.24
N GLY A 22 1.27 -22.80 1.39
CA GLY A 22 0.09 -22.55 0.59
C GLY A 22 -0.19 -21.08 0.79
N VAL A 23 -0.14 -20.29 -0.28
CA VAL A 23 -0.35 -18.86 -0.23
C VAL A 23 -1.73 -18.66 0.37
N GLU A 24 -1.79 -18.45 1.69
CA GLU A 24 -3.03 -18.12 2.36
C GLU A 24 -3.43 -16.78 1.76
N LYS A 25 -4.50 -16.82 0.97
CA LYS A 25 -4.92 -15.68 0.18
C LYS A 25 -5.34 -14.60 1.18
N ILE A 26 -4.58 -13.52 1.24
CA ILE A 26 -4.85 -12.41 2.17
C ILE A 26 -6.26 -11.90 1.86
N PRO A 27 -7.17 -11.80 2.86
CA PRO A 27 -8.51 -11.32 2.62
C PRO A 27 -8.51 -9.86 2.13
N PRO A 28 -9.57 -9.41 1.45
CA PRO A 28 -9.68 -8.00 1.05
C PRO A 28 -9.53 -7.05 2.24
N HIS A 29 -8.85 -5.92 2.05
CA HIS A 29 -8.66 -4.94 3.11
C HIS A 29 -8.49 -3.51 2.58
N VAL A 30 -8.76 -2.56 3.46
CA VAL A 30 -8.68 -1.13 3.17
C VAL A 30 -7.43 -0.55 3.81
N ILE A 31 -6.67 0.24 3.04
CA ILE A 31 -5.52 1.01 3.50
C ILE A 31 -5.98 2.46 3.64
N VAL A 32 -5.97 2.98 4.86
CA VAL A 32 -6.24 4.39 5.12
C VAL A 32 -4.91 5.14 5.18
N LEU A 33 -4.70 6.07 4.26
CA LEU A 33 -3.47 6.82 4.12
C LEU A 33 -3.64 8.23 4.71
N PHE A 34 -3.15 8.41 5.93
CA PHE A 34 -3.07 9.74 6.55
C PHE A 34 -1.89 10.52 5.99
N GLY A 35 -2.12 11.79 5.65
CA GLY A 35 -1.15 12.60 4.93
C GLY A 35 -0.99 12.12 3.48
N ALA A 36 -2.09 11.75 2.83
CA ALA A 36 -2.10 11.20 1.47
C ALA A 36 -1.47 12.12 0.41
N THR A 37 -1.44 13.42 0.67
CA THR A 37 -0.89 14.47 -0.20
C THR A 37 0.56 14.84 0.18
N GLY A 38 1.09 14.29 1.28
CA GLY A 38 2.43 14.60 1.78
C GLY A 38 3.55 14.05 0.90
N ASP A 39 4.78 14.52 1.14
CA ASP A 39 5.96 14.17 0.32
C ASP A 39 6.23 12.66 0.26
N LEU A 40 6.13 11.97 1.40
CA LEU A 40 6.33 10.52 1.46
C LEU A 40 5.29 9.77 0.62
N SER A 41 4.03 10.20 0.73
CA SER A 41 2.92 9.60 -0.02
C SER A 41 3.12 9.77 -1.51
N ARG A 42 3.40 11.01 -1.95
CA ARG A 42 3.68 11.37 -3.35
C ARG A 42 4.86 10.58 -3.93
N ARG A 43 5.98 10.51 -3.21
CA ARG A 43 7.25 9.99 -3.78
C ARG A 43 7.45 8.50 -3.63
N LYS A 44 6.75 7.85 -2.69
CA LYS A 44 7.00 6.44 -2.33
C LYS A 44 5.73 5.63 -2.20
N LEU A 45 4.75 6.09 -1.43
CA LEU A 45 3.59 5.24 -1.10
C LEU A 45 2.66 5.09 -2.29
N ILE A 46 2.29 6.18 -2.99
CA ILE A 46 1.44 6.11 -4.18
C ILE A 46 2.12 5.29 -5.29
N PRO A 47 3.39 5.54 -5.68
CA PRO A 47 4.10 4.68 -6.63
C PRO A 47 4.20 3.22 -6.20
N GLY A 48 4.49 2.96 -4.93
CA GLY A 48 4.59 1.60 -4.39
C GLY A 48 3.25 0.86 -4.39
N LEU A 49 2.16 1.55 -4.05
CA LEU A 49 0.81 1.01 -4.05
C LEU A 49 0.30 0.76 -5.47
N ALA A 50 0.62 1.62 -6.43
CA ALA A 50 0.29 1.36 -7.84
C ALA A 50 1.05 0.15 -8.38
N HIS A 51 2.35 0.04 -8.09
CA HIS A 51 3.14 -1.12 -8.47
C HIS A 51 2.60 -2.40 -7.83
N LEU A 52 2.25 -2.33 -6.54
CA LEU A 52 1.61 -3.42 -5.84
C LEU A 52 0.28 -3.76 -6.50
N ALA A 53 -0.64 -2.83 -6.71
CA ALA A 53 -1.96 -3.09 -7.32
C ALA A 53 -1.90 -3.82 -8.68
N LEU A 54 -0.81 -3.67 -9.42
CA LEU A 54 -0.60 -4.35 -10.70
C LEU A 54 0.13 -5.70 -10.61
N SER A 55 0.68 -6.04 -9.44
CA SER A 55 1.41 -7.28 -9.25
C SER A 55 0.45 -8.47 -9.16
N ALA A 56 0.89 -9.65 -9.60
CA ALA A 56 0.11 -10.89 -9.50
C ALA A 56 -0.05 -11.40 -8.04
N LEU A 57 0.59 -10.74 -7.08
CA LEU A 57 0.67 -11.15 -5.67
C LEU A 57 -0.31 -10.37 -4.78
N THR A 58 -1.15 -9.53 -5.37
CA THR A 58 -1.80 -8.47 -4.61
C THR A 58 -3.12 -8.94 -4.02
N PRO A 59 -3.31 -8.75 -2.70
CA PRO A 59 -4.63 -8.86 -2.09
C PRO A 59 -5.59 -7.86 -2.74
N ASP A 60 -6.89 -8.09 -2.67
CA ASP A 60 -7.82 -7.06 -3.11
C ASP A 60 -7.79 -5.88 -2.13
N ILE A 61 -7.13 -4.78 -2.53
CA ILE A 61 -6.97 -3.58 -1.72
C ILE A 61 -7.83 -2.42 -2.22
N GLN A 62 -8.31 -1.63 -1.28
CA GLN A 62 -8.88 -0.29 -1.49
C GLN A 62 -8.03 0.72 -0.71
N ILE A 63 -7.85 1.93 -1.25
CA ILE A 63 -7.01 2.97 -0.66
C ILE A 63 -7.86 4.20 -0.44
N VAL A 64 -7.98 4.60 0.82
CA VAL A 64 -8.68 5.82 1.23
C VAL A 64 -7.66 6.83 1.72
N GLY A 65 -7.46 7.91 0.97
CA GLY A 65 -6.58 9.01 1.34
C GLY A 65 -7.27 10.04 2.22
N THR A 66 -6.53 10.63 3.14
CA THR A 66 -6.97 11.81 3.89
C THR A 66 -5.78 12.69 4.25
N SER A 67 -5.98 14.01 4.19
CA SER A 67 -4.96 15.02 4.54
C SER A 67 -5.64 16.34 4.92
N LEU A 68 -4.82 17.34 5.23
CA LEU A 68 -5.24 18.71 5.56
C LEU A 68 -5.83 19.44 4.34
N GLU A 69 -5.39 19.08 3.14
CA GLU A 69 -5.89 19.68 1.90
C GLU A 69 -7.27 19.15 1.54
N ASP A 70 -8.09 20.03 0.97
CA ASP A 70 -9.44 19.70 0.55
C ASP A 70 -9.41 19.20 -0.90
N TYR A 71 -9.42 17.88 -1.06
CA TYR A 71 -9.51 17.19 -2.34
C TYR A 71 -10.82 16.42 -2.41
N ASP A 72 -11.36 16.29 -3.62
CA ASP A 72 -12.33 15.25 -3.94
C ASP A 72 -11.63 14.01 -4.55
N ASP A 73 -12.39 12.95 -4.82
CA ASP A 73 -11.87 11.73 -5.43
C ASP A 73 -11.15 12.00 -6.77
N GLU A 74 -11.67 12.89 -7.61
CA GLU A 74 -11.14 13.15 -8.95
C GLU A 74 -9.81 13.90 -8.88
N SER A 75 -9.76 14.95 -8.06
CA SER A 75 -8.56 15.75 -7.83
C SER A 75 -7.48 14.96 -7.09
N PHE A 76 -7.83 14.07 -6.15
CA PHE A 76 -6.89 13.13 -5.55
C PHE A 76 -6.34 12.12 -6.55
N ARG A 77 -7.17 11.58 -7.45
CA ARG A 77 -6.70 10.74 -8.56
C ARG A 77 -5.78 11.51 -9.50
N GLY A 78 -6.08 12.77 -9.81
CA GLY A 78 -5.20 13.65 -10.58
C GLY A 78 -3.83 13.81 -9.92
N PHE A 79 -3.80 14.10 -8.61
CA PHE A 79 -2.58 14.17 -7.82
C PHE A 79 -1.78 12.85 -7.85
N ALA A 80 -2.45 11.72 -7.65
CA ALA A 80 -1.80 10.41 -7.71
C ALA A 80 -1.22 10.11 -9.09
N LYS A 81 -1.92 10.49 -10.17
CA LYS A 81 -1.44 10.33 -11.55
C LYS A 81 -0.16 11.14 -11.77
N SER A 82 -0.14 12.41 -11.38
CA SER A 82 1.07 13.25 -11.48
C SER A 82 2.23 12.69 -10.64
N ALA A 83 1.95 12.17 -9.44
CA ALA A 83 2.95 11.53 -8.61
C ALA A 83 3.57 10.28 -9.28
N LEU A 84 2.77 9.50 -9.99
CA LEU A 84 3.22 8.31 -10.73
C LEU A 84 4.05 8.70 -11.95
N GLU A 85 3.64 9.73 -12.69
CA GLU A 85 4.38 10.25 -13.84
C GLU A 85 5.75 10.81 -13.44
N GLU A 86 5.88 11.40 -12.25
CA GLU A 86 7.12 12.02 -11.77
C GLU A 86 8.05 11.04 -11.04
N PHE A 87 7.51 10.15 -10.20
CA PHE A 87 8.33 9.34 -9.28
C PHE A 87 8.32 7.83 -9.57
N SER A 88 7.48 7.35 -10.48
CA SER A 88 7.52 5.94 -10.88
C SER A 88 8.64 5.70 -11.88
N HIS A 89 9.36 4.59 -11.72
CA HIS A 89 10.33 4.14 -12.72
C HIS A 89 9.65 3.64 -14.00
N HIS A 90 8.40 3.19 -13.91
CA HIS A 90 7.63 2.63 -15.03
C HIS A 90 6.28 3.32 -15.09
N LEU A 91 6.01 3.96 -16.23
CA LEU A 91 4.72 4.59 -16.48
C LEU A 91 3.64 3.53 -16.69
N LEU A 92 2.47 3.83 -16.16
CA LEU A 92 1.29 3.00 -16.31
C LEU A 92 0.70 3.22 -17.70
N THR A 93 0.24 2.14 -18.33
CA THR A 93 -0.70 2.27 -19.45
C THR A 93 -2.05 2.82 -18.96
N ASP A 94 -2.86 3.37 -19.85
CA ASP A 94 -4.17 3.93 -19.48
C ASP A 94 -5.05 2.90 -18.75
N LYS A 95 -5.07 1.65 -19.24
CA LYS A 95 -5.80 0.55 -18.61
C LYS A 95 -5.30 0.21 -17.21
N GLN A 96 -3.99 0.26 -16.99
CA GLN A 96 -3.39 0.02 -15.67
C GLN A 96 -3.68 1.17 -14.71
N TRP A 97 -3.65 2.40 -15.22
CA TRP A 97 -4.05 3.57 -14.47
C TRP A 97 -5.52 3.50 -14.06
N GLU A 98 -6.44 3.22 -14.99
CA GLU A 98 -7.87 3.08 -14.70
C GLU A 98 -8.12 2.02 -13.62
N HIS A 99 -7.43 0.89 -13.70
CA HIS A 99 -7.53 -0.17 -12.69
C HIS A 99 -7.08 0.31 -11.29
N PHE A 100 -5.98 1.05 -11.21
CA PHE A 100 -5.48 1.59 -9.95
C PHE A 100 -6.35 2.74 -9.43
N ALA A 101 -6.75 3.68 -10.29
CA ALA A 101 -7.57 4.83 -9.94
C ALA A 101 -8.94 4.43 -9.37
N ALA A 102 -9.53 3.34 -9.86
CA ALA A 102 -10.77 2.78 -9.33
C ALA A 102 -10.67 2.30 -7.87
N LYS A 103 -9.45 2.12 -7.35
CA LYS A 103 -9.18 1.73 -5.95
C LYS A 103 -8.83 2.93 -5.05
N LEU A 104 -8.80 4.13 -5.60
CA LEU A 104 -8.48 5.37 -4.88
C LEU A 104 -9.76 6.14 -4.55
N SER A 105 -9.90 6.47 -3.27
CA SER A 105 -10.90 7.37 -2.72
C SER A 105 -10.22 8.39 -1.81
N TYR A 106 -10.84 9.55 -1.60
CA TYR A 106 -10.36 10.58 -0.68
C TYR A 106 -11.49 11.04 0.24
N VAL A 107 -11.15 11.25 1.51
CA VAL A 107 -12.06 11.83 2.51
C VAL A 107 -11.38 13.04 3.14
N PRO A 108 -11.92 14.26 2.93
CA PRO A 108 -11.41 15.47 3.58
C PRO A 108 -11.50 15.36 5.10
N GLN A 109 -10.49 15.87 5.83
CA GLN A 109 -10.56 15.91 7.30
C GLN A 109 -11.65 16.84 7.83
N ALA A 110 -12.11 17.80 7.02
CA ALA A 110 -13.21 18.69 7.36
C ALA A 110 -14.56 17.95 7.39
N GLU A 111 -14.69 16.86 6.62
CA GLU A 111 -15.83 15.96 6.67
C GLU A 111 -15.66 15.01 7.85
N GLY A 112 -16.02 15.50 9.04
CA GLY A 112 -16.08 14.68 10.25
C GLY A 112 -17.13 13.56 10.14
N PRO A 113 -17.16 12.60 11.09
CA PRO A 113 -18.19 11.58 11.12
C PRO A 113 -19.50 12.22 11.57
N GLU A 114 -20.36 12.59 10.61
CA GLU A 114 -21.80 12.67 10.90
C GLU A 114 -22.40 11.27 11.07
#